data_AF-A0A926A4A1-F1
#
_entry.id   AF-A0A926A4A1-F1
#
_cell.length_a   1.000
_cell.length_b   1.000
_cell.length_c   1.000
_cell.angle_alpha   90.00
_cell.angle_beta   90.00
_cell.angle_gamma   90.00
#
_symmetry.space_group_name_H-M   'P 1'
#
loop_
_entity.id
_entity.type
_entity.pdbx_description
1 polymer ?
#
loop_
_entity_poly.entity_id
_entity_poly.type
_entity_poly.pdbx_seq_one_letter_code
_entity_poly.pdbx_strand_id
1 'polypeptide(L)'
;MAGGDPILSESELLTLDEALDVRRASASLAWQLVTGDQGSIRSERAHLVLERDLPGLLSRERTRAHAVALAAELWEYLFVHSGGQALTTQAASWVGRSGLSRAEALRLANRMAWVSRGAIDHLTPRDPDSAPGSPADLFVIALTLERLRFLFQFAQLATVVDGMAEDRRSEPFVQAMRAFALLGGRHPLHRDSGLAIVQRVWDSASDRRERLAIQDVCLHALWVAEHLPEQGRVLLDYCRRAEQEALESGDERAGPVVLFRKAYALRELADYDSALIAIDTALGDLRGDNEFVRTFSEQCIRERQLIIVGRDLTRLTTDLEETSGQISAAEHRIEAVVERNSIRSVEVLGLFSAAVAFAVGTSSIGANAASPLAGLLIAVALGACLLGFSWMILFVAGPRVREPAGSRGSGSRVGSALGWSALACSVVAILMAAIAVMVVYFS
;
A
#
# COMPACT_ATOMS: atom_id res chain seq x y z
N MET A 1 23.37 56.80 -2.41
CA MET A 1 21.98 56.38 -2.66
C MET A 1 21.61 56.83 -4.06
N ALA A 2 21.57 55.91 -5.03
CA ALA A 2 21.07 56.21 -6.36
C ALA A 2 19.54 56.27 -6.30
N GLY A 3 18.97 57.48 -6.34
CA GLY A 3 17.53 57.73 -6.32
C GLY A 3 16.88 57.44 -7.68
N GLY A 4 17.00 56.20 -8.16
CA GLY A 4 16.26 55.73 -9.32
C GLY A 4 14.92 55.13 -8.89
N ASP A 5 13.89 55.31 -9.69
CA ASP A 5 12.57 54.74 -9.45
C ASP A 5 12.62 53.20 -9.30
N PRO A 6 11.77 52.60 -8.45
CA PRO A 6 11.66 51.15 -8.33
C PRO A 6 11.35 50.53 -9.70
N ILE A 7 11.97 49.39 -10.01
CA ILE A 7 11.74 48.62 -11.25
C ILE A 7 10.41 47.92 -11.14
N LEU A 8 10.02 47.54 -9.91
CA LEU A 8 8.74 46.95 -9.59
C LEU A 8 7.98 47.81 -8.57
N SER A 9 6.85 48.35 -9.00
CA SER A 9 5.94 49.10 -8.13
C SER A 9 5.05 48.18 -7.29
N GLU A 10 4.54 48.71 -6.17
CA GLU A 10 3.55 47.99 -5.36
C GLU A 10 2.25 47.72 -6.14
N SER A 11 1.81 48.65 -6.98
CA SER A 11 0.63 48.45 -7.83
C SER A 11 0.80 47.28 -8.78
N GLU A 12 1.97 47.15 -9.44
CA GLU A 12 2.22 46.01 -10.34
C GLU A 12 2.18 44.69 -9.59
N LEU A 13 2.77 44.61 -8.40
CA LEU A 13 2.74 43.40 -7.58
C LEU A 13 1.34 43.05 -7.07
N LEU A 14 0.48 44.04 -6.79
CA LEU A 14 -0.88 43.83 -6.30
C LEU A 14 -1.89 43.57 -7.42
N THR A 15 -1.67 44.09 -8.63
CA THR A 15 -2.51 43.77 -9.80
C THR A 15 -2.44 42.29 -10.20
N LEU A 16 -1.44 41.57 -9.69
CA LEU A 16 -1.30 40.13 -9.83
C LEU A 16 -2.43 39.33 -9.13
N ASP A 17 -3.12 39.94 -8.15
CA ASP A 17 -4.11 39.33 -7.27
C ASP A 17 -5.52 39.26 -7.90
N GLU A 18 -5.86 40.18 -8.81
CA GLU A 18 -7.21 40.30 -9.36
C GLU A 18 -7.56 39.28 -10.46
N ALA A 19 -6.59 38.48 -10.93
CA ALA A 19 -6.79 37.59 -12.08
C ALA A 19 -6.29 36.14 -11.90
N LEU A 20 -5.37 35.83 -10.98
CA LEU A 20 -4.69 34.52 -10.92
C LEU A 20 -4.17 34.15 -9.51
N ASP A 21 -3.90 32.86 -9.30
CA ASP A 21 -3.10 32.36 -8.18
C ASP A 21 -1.78 33.15 -8.05
N VAL A 22 -1.54 33.77 -6.89
CA VAL A 22 -0.35 34.57 -6.52
C VAL A 22 0.96 33.96 -7.03
N ARG A 23 1.06 32.62 -7.02
CA ARG A 23 2.25 31.91 -7.52
C ARG A 23 2.42 32.02 -9.03
N ARG A 24 1.34 31.83 -9.80
CA ARG A 24 1.37 31.91 -11.26
C ARG A 24 1.74 33.32 -11.73
N ALA A 25 1.17 34.29 -11.06
CA ALA A 25 1.46 35.71 -11.26
C ALA A 25 2.95 36.02 -11.00
N SER A 26 3.49 35.51 -9.88
CA SER A 26 4.90 35.67 -9.51
C SER A 26 5.85 35.02 -10.52
N ALA A 27 5.52 33.83 -11.02
CA ALA A 27 6.31 33.14 -12.04
C ALA A 27 6.31 33.89 -13.37
N SER A 28 5.16 34.41 -13.80
CA SER A 28 5.05 35.22 -15.03
C SER A 28 5.88 36.51 -14.92
N LEU A 29 5.80 37.20 -13.79
CA LEU A 29 6.59 38.41 -13.55
C LEU A 29 8.09 38.08 -13.48
N ALA A 30 8.49 36.99 -12.82
CA ALA A 30 9.87 36.55 -12.77
C ALA A 30 10.42 36.27 -14.18
N TRP A 31 9.64 35.58 -15.02
CA TRP A 31 9.99 35.34 -16.42
C TRP A 31 10.19 36.65 -17.18
N GLN A 32 9.25 37.60 -17.09
CA GLN A 32 9.36 38.91 -17.74
C GLN A 32 10.62 39.67 -17.31
N LEU A 33 10.94 39.65 -16.01
CA LEU A 33 12.13 40.29 -15.45
C LEU A 33 13.42 39.64 -15.96
N VAL A 34 13.41 38.34 -16.21
CA VAL A 34 14.58 37.57 -16.64
C VAL A 34 14.78 37.61 -18.16
N THR A 35 13.73 37.57 -18.98
CA THR A 35 13.88 37.47 -20.46
C THR A 35 13.83 38.82 -21.18
N GLY A 36 13.25 39.86 -20.57
CA GLY A 36 12.98 41.14 -21.21
C GLY A 36 12.16 41.04 -22.51
N ASP A 37 12.02 42.16 -23.24
CA ASP A 37 11.21 42.23 -24.47
C ASP A 37 11.82 41.49 -25.68
N GLN A 38 13.10 41.07 -25.60
CA GLN A 38 13.84 40.45 -26.71
C GLN A 38 14.27 39.00 -26.45
N GLY A 39 13.86 38.40 -25.32
CA GLY A 39 14.15 36.99 -25.03
C GLY A 39 15.59 36.66 -24.64
N SER A 40 16.45 37.67 -24.44
CA SER A 40 17.81 37.47 -23.90
C SER A 40 17.81 37.53 -22.37
N ILE A 41 18.48 36.58 -21.72
CA ILE A 41 18.55 36.50 -20.25
C ILE A 41 19.23 37.76 -19.70
N ARG A 42 18.45 38.63 -19.04
CA ARG A 42 18.90 39.82 -18.32
C ARG A 42 18.93 39.54 -16.81
N SER A 43 19.88 38.71 -16.37
CA SER A 43 20.10 38.43 -14.94
C SER A 43 20.25 39.71 -14.12
N GLU A 44 20.84 40.77 -14.68
CA GLU A 44 21.04 42.07 -14.03
C GLU A 44 19.73 42.71 -13.53
N ARG A 45 18.63 42.65 -14.30
CA ARG A 45 17.34 43.23 -13.87
C ARG A 45 16.73 42.45 -12.72
N ALA A 46 16.82 41.12 -12.76
CA ALA A 46 16.39 40.26 -11.66
C ALA A 46 17.22 40.50 -10.38
N HIS A 47 18.54 40.64 -10.51
CA HIS A 47 19.42 41.02 -9.39
C HIS A 47 19.02 42.38 -8.80
N LEU A 48 18.77 43.40 -9.63
CA LEU A 48 18.35 44.71 -9.15
C LEU A 48 17.00 44.67 -8.41
N VAL A 49 16.03 43.90 -8.91
CA VAL A 49 14.74 43.72 -8.21
C VAL A 49 14.95 43.06 -6.86
N LEU A 50 15.75 42.00 -6.78
CA LEU A 50 16.02 41.30 -5.51
C LEU A 50 16.81 42.16 -4.51
N GLU A 51 17.79 42.93 -4.97
CA GLU A 51 18.64 43.73 -4.08
C GLU A 51 17.99 45.03 -3.61
N ARG A 52 17.31 45.73 -4.53
CA ARG A 52 16.81 47.10 -4.29
C ARG A 52 15.34 47.12 -3.92
N ASP A 53 14.50 46.41 -4.65
CA ASP A 53 13.04 46.58 -4.57
C ASP A 53 12.42 45.58 -3.58
N LEU A 54 12.90 44.33 -3.59
CA LEU A 54 12.36 43.24 -2.78
C LEU A 54 12.39 43.50 -1.27
N PRO A 55 13.45 44.05 -0.64
CA PRO A 55 13.43 44.34 0.79
C PRO A 55 12.28 45.29 1.18
N GLY A 56 12.01 46.29 0.35
CA GLY A 56 10.88 47.21 0.52
C GLY A 56 9.54 46.49 0.40
N LEU A 57 9.38 45.63 -0.60
CA LEU A 57 8.14 44.86 -0.82
C LEU A 57 7.88 43.82 0.28
N LEU A 58 8.92 43.20 0.83
CA LEU A 58 8.80 42.25 1.94
C LEU A 58 8.43 42.94 3.26
N SER A 59 8.89 44.19 3.46
CA SER A 59 8.58 44.94 4.69
C SER A 59 7.08 45.29 4.83
N ARG A 60 6.38 45.46 3.70
CA ARG A 60 4.96 45.83 3.64
C ARG A 60 4.06 44.61 3.73
N GLU A 61 3.16 44.60 4.71
CA GLU A 61 2.26 43.46 4.98
C GLU A 61 1.42 43.05 3.76
N ARG A 62 0.87 44.04 3.02
CA ARG A 62 0.00 43.81 1.87
C ARG A 62 0.70 43.09 0.71
N THR A 63 1.98 43.39 0.48
CA THR A 63 2.77 42.80 -0.62
C THR A 63 3.61 41.61 -0.19
N ARG A 64 3.73 41.34 1.11
CA ARG A 64 4.70 40.39 1.67
C ARG A 64 4.57 38.98 1.09
N ALA A 65 3.35 38.44 1.02
CA ALA A 65 3.11 37.10 0.51
C ALA A 65 3.52 36.95 -0.97
N HIS A 66 3.21 37.98 -1.78
CA HIS A 66 3.59 38.08 -3.18
C HIS A 66 5.10 38.24 -3.34
N ALA A 67 5.73 39.09 -2.53
CA ALA A 67 7.16 39.32 -2.56
C ALA A 67 7.94 38.04 -2.20
N VAL A 68 7.51 37.26 -1.19
CA VAL A 68 8.11 35.96 -0.88
C VAL A 68 7.97 34.97 -2.03
N ALA A 69 6.83 34.98 -2.73
CA ALA A 69 6.63 34.13 -3.91
C ALA A 69 7.55 34.54 -5.06
N LEU A 70 7.55 35.83 -5.43
CA LEU A 70 8.42 36.38 -6.46
C LEU A 70 9.91 36.16 -6.16
N ALA A 71 10.33 36.32 -4.91
CA ALA A 71 11.71 36.08 -4.49
C ALA A 71 12.14 34.63 -4.78
N ALA A 72 11.27 33.66 -4.49
CA ALA A 72 11.55 32.25 -4.75
C ALA A 72 11.63 31.93 -6.25
N GLU A 73 10.75 32.53 -7.07
CA GLU A 73 10.75 32.33 -8.53
C GLU A 73 11.98 32.99 -9.18
N LEU A 74 12.29 34.24 -8.82
CA LEU A 74 13.49 34.94 -9.30
C LEU A 74 14.77 34.21 -8.87
N TRP A 75 14.79 33.69 -7.64
CA TRP A 75 15.87 32.86 -7.16
C TRP A 75 16.08 31.64 -8.04
N GLU A 76 15.02 30.91 -8.37
CA GLU A 76 15.09 29.72 -9.21
C GLU A 76 15.75 30.04 -10.55
N TYR A 77 15.29 31.09 -11.21
CA TYR A 77 15.90 31.56 -12.44
C TYR A 77 17.37 31.93 -12.27
N LEU A 78 17.73 32.76 -11.29
CA LEU A 78 19.11 33.20 -11.11
C LEU A 78 20.05 32.05 -10.74
N PHE A 79 19.60 31.14 -9.89
CA PHE A 79 20.39 30.01 -9.43
C PHE A 79 20.76 29.07 -10.58
N VAL A 80 19.79 28.77 -11.46
CA VAL A 80 20.01 27.94 -12.64
C VAL A 80 21.03 28.56 -13.61
N HIS A 81 21.10 29.90 -13.70
CA HIS A 81 21.85 30.59 -14.75
C HIS A 81 23.15 31.28 -14.29
N SER A 82 23.35 31.55 -12.98
CA SER A 82 24.40 32.48 -12.51
C SER A 82 25.39 31.87 -11.50
N GLY A 83 25.20 30.62 -11.05
CA GLY A 83 26.05 30.00 -10.01
C GLY A 83 25.65 30.40 -8.59
N GLY A 84 25.57 29.42 -7.69
CA GLY A 84 24.65 29.46 -6.53
C GLY A 84 25.12 30.15 -5.23
N GLN A 85 26.42 30.28 -4.98
CA GLN A 85 26.89 30.64 -3.62
C GLN A 85 26.70 32.12 -3.27
N ALA A 86 27.05 33.04 -4.17
CA ALA A 86 26.91 34.49 -3.94
C ALA A 86 25.46 34.89 -3.69
N LEU A 87 24.53 34.21 -4.37
CA LEU A 87 23.10 34.39 -4.20
C LEU A 87 22.68 34.08 -2.75
N THR A 88 23.24 33.05 -2.09
CA THR A 88 22.72 32.62 -0.77
C THR A 88 23.02 33.64 0.32
N THR A 89 24.22 34.20 0.30
CA THR A 89 24.59 35.30 1.19
C THR A 89 23.72 36.53 0.94
N GLN A 90 23.41 36.85 -0.32
CA GLN A 90 22.51 37.95 -0.65
C GLN A 90 21.09 37.71 -0.11
N ALA A 91 20.53 36.51 -0.29
CA ALA A 91 19.21 36.18 0.23
C ALA A 91 19.12 36.26 1.75
N ALA A 92 20.12 35.76 2.48
CA ALA A 92 20.18 35.91 3.93
C ALA A 92 20.18 37.39 4.35
N SER A 93 20.93 38.22 3.63
CA SER A 93 20.98 39.67 3.84
C SER A 93 19.62 40.34 3.57
N TRP A 94 18.88 39.90 2.55
CA TRP A 94 17.51 40.38 2.27
C TRP A 94 16.54 40.00 3.40
N VAL A 95 16.61 38.76 3.90
CA VAL A 95 15.79 38.31 5.04
C VAL A 95 16.08 39.17 6.27
N GLY A 96 17.36 39.49 6.54
CA GLY A 96 17.74 40.33 7.66
C GLY A 96 17.18 41.75 7.61
N ARG A 97 17.06 42.35 6.41
CA ARG A 97 16.55 43.72 6.23
C ARG A 97 15.03 43.82 6.07
N SER A 98 14.35 42.73 5.76
CA SER A 98 12.94 42.75 5.35
C SER A 98 11.94 42.67 6.50
N GLY A 99 12.39 42.34 7.71
CA GLY A 99 11.49 42.15 8.87
C GLY A 99 10.56 40.96 8.72
N LEU A 100 10.96 39.93 7.95
CA LEU A 100 10.19 38.69 7.82
C LEU A 100 10.01 38.00 9.17
N SER A 101 8.85 37.39 9.36
CA SER A 101 8.64 36.47 10.49
C SER A 101 9.47 35.21 10.33
N ARG A 102 9.65 34.48 11.43
CA ARG A 102 10.31 33.16 11.43
C ARG A 102 9.65 32.19 10.46
N ALA A 103 8.31 32.12 10.46
CA ALA A 103 7.55 31.27 9.55
C ALA A 103 7.80 31.61 8.07
N GLU A 104 7.88 32.89 7.72
CA GLU A 104 8.14 33.33 6.36
C GLU A 104 9.57 33.02 5.92
N ALA A 105 10.54 33.20 6.83
CA ALA A 105 11.92 32.78 6.61
C ALA A 105 12.03 31.27 6.34
N LEU A 106 11.37 30.42 7.14
CA LEU A 106 11.32 28.96 6.91
C LEU A 106 10.68 28.61 5.56
N ARG A 107 9.56 29.26 5.21
CA ARG A 107 8.86 29.04 3.94
C ARG A 107 9.74 29.41 2.74
N LEU A 108 10.44 30.54 2.80
CA LEU A 108 11.36 30.98 1.77
C LEU A 108 12.55 30.02 1.65
N ALA A 109 13.15 29.64 2.79
CA ALA A 109 14.24 28.67 2.85
C ALA A 109 13.87 27.33 2.22
N ASN A 110 12.69 26.78 2.55
CA ASN A 110 12.18 25.54 1.98
C ASN A 110 12.06 25.59 0.44
N ARG A 111 11.48 26.67 -0.11
CA ARG A 111 11.35 26.83 -1.56
C ARG A 111 12.70 26.95 -2.25
N MET A 112 13.57 27.79 -1.71
CA MET A 112 14.90 27.99 -2.27
C MET A 112 15.76 26.73 -2.16
N ALA A 113 15.62 25.97 -1.07
CA ALA A 113 16.30 24.70 -0.89
C ALA A 113 15.89 23.66 -1.93
N TRP A 114 14.61 23.61 -2.31
CA TRP A 114 14.13 22.67 -3.33
C TRP A 114 14.89 22.88 -4.64
N VAL A 115 14.95 24.11 -5.12
CA VAL A 115 15.58 24.44 -6.39
C VAL A 115 17.10 24.33 -6.30
N SER A 116 17.67 24.73 -5.17
CA SER A 116 19.12 24.74 -4.97
C SER A 116 19.70 23.42 -4.44
N ARG A 117 18.90 22.37 -4.25
CA ARG A 117 19.33 21.12 -3.59
C ARG A 117 20.60 20.51 -4.18
N GLY A 118 20.85 20.68 -5.48
CA GLY A 118 22.02 20.12 -6.16
C GLY A 118 23.37 20.80 -5.87
N ALA A 119 23.41 22.04 -5.38
CA ALA A 119 24.69 22.70 -5.09
C ALA A 119 25.09 22.52 -3.63
N ILE A 120 25.79 21.43 -3.30
CA ILE A 120 26.27 21.18 -1.94
C ILE A 120 27.53 22.02 -1.68
N ASP A 121 27.46 23.32 -1.90
CA ASP A 121 28.45 24.23 -1.34
C ASP A 121 28.21 24.26 0.16
N HIS A 122 29.26 24.02 0.94
CA HIS A 122 29.22 24.19 2.38
C HIS A 122 28.84 25.63 2.68
N LEU A 123 27.57 25.86 3.04
CA LEU A 123 27.16 27.13 3.61
C LEU A 123 27.87 27.23 4.96
N THR A 124 29.03 27.89 4.97
CA THR A 124 29.70 28.29 6.19
C THR A 124 28.79 29.30 6.88
N PRO A 125 28.30 29.04 8.10
CA PRO A 125 27.31 29.89 8.70
C PRO A 125 27.96 31.18 9.21
N ARG A 126 27.12 32.22 9.18
CA ARG A 126 27.19 33.49 9.90
C ARG A 126 27.79 34.63 9.08
N ASP A 127 26.88 35.47 8.58
CA ASP A 127 27.16 36.90 8.61
C ASP A 127 27.39 37.27 10.09
N PRO A 128 28.60 37.68 10.51
CA PRO A 128 28.95 37.93 11.90
C PRO A 128 27.99 38.90 12.60
N ASP A 129 27.32 39.75 11.82
CA ASP A 129 26.39 40.77 12.30
C ASP A 129 24.97 40.24 12.54
N SER A 130 24.66 38.99 12.14
CA SER A 130 23.36 38.37 12.41
C SER A 130 23.21 38.01 13.88
N ALA A 131 22.20 38.59 14.53
CA ALA A 131 21.81 38.20 15.87
C ALA A 131 21.36 36.71 15.89
N PRO A 132 21.87 35.88 16.82
CA PRO A 132 21.41 34.50 16.98
C PRO A 132 19.88 34.44 17.14
N GLY A 133 19.24 33.50 16.45
CA GLY A 133 17.78 33.33 16.50
C GLY A 133 16.98 34.36 15.69
N SER A 134 17.64 35.29 15.00
CA SER A 134 16.98 36.17 14.04
C SER A 134 16.39 35.37 12.85
N PRO A 135 15.36 35.88 12.17
CA PRO A 135 14.82 35.26 10.96
C PRO A 135 15.87 34.99 9.87
N ALA A 136 16.90 35.84 9.76
CA ALA A 136 18.01 35.65 8.83
C ALA A 136 18.92 34.47 9.23
N ASP A 137 19.25 34.35 10.52
CA ASP A 137 20.01 33.21 11.06
C ASP A 137 19.24 31.91 10.86
N LEU A 138 17.94 31.91 11.19
CA LEU A 138 17.05 30.77 10.98
C LEU A 138 16.93 30.41 9.49
N PHE A 139 16.84 31.39 8.60
CA PHE A 139 16.77 31.16 7.15
C PHE A 139 18.00 30.41 6.63
N VAL A 140 19.22 30.83 7.01
CA VAL A 140 20.46 30.16 6.56
C VAL A 140 20.53 28.73 7.08
N ILE A 141 20.19 28.52 8.35
CA ILE A 141 20.12 27.18 8.95
C ILE A 141 19.08 26.33 8.20
N ALA A 142 17.87 26.85 8.04
CA ALA A 142 16.79 26.13 7.39
C ALA A 142 17.10 25.80 5.93
N LEU A 143 17.67 26.73 5.17
CA LEU A 143 18.07 26.51 3.78
C LEU A 143 19.08 25.37 3.69
N THR A 144 20.06 25.34 4.59
CA THR A 144 21.07 24.27 4.65
C THR A 144 20.42 22.92 4.95
N LEU A 145 19.62 22.85 6.02
CA LEU A 145 18.98 21.60 6.47
C LEU A 145 17.97 21.07 5.46
N GLU A 146 17.18 21.95 4.84
CA GLU A 146 16.19 21.60 3.81
C GLU A 146 16.85 21.01 2.55
N ARG A 147 18.02 21.53 2.13
CA ARG A 147 18.77 20.95 1.01
C ARG A 147 19.21 19.52 1.31
N LEU A 148 19.76 19.30 2.50
CA LEU A 148 20.13 17.96 2.98
C LEU A 148 18.90 17.05 3.08
N ARG A 149 17.75 17.59 3.50
CA ARG A 149 16.46 16.88 3.55
C ARG A 149 16.03 16.42 2.17
N PHE A 150 16.04 17.31 1.18
CA PHE A 150 15.63 17.00 -0.20
C PHE A 150 16.60 16.07 -0.95
N LEU A 151 17.86 16.02 -0.51
CA LEU A 151 18.84 15.05 -0.99
C LEU A 151 18.85 13.73 -0.19
N PHE A 152 18.00 13.61 0.84
CA PHE A 152 17.98 12.46 1.76
C PHE A 152 19.35 12.16 2.41
N GLN A 153 20.16 13.19 2.68
CA GLN A 153 21.49 13.07 3.27
C GLN A 153 21.42 12.96 4.80
N PHE A 154 20.77 11.92 5.31
CA PHE A 154 20.45 11.75 6.74
C PHE A 154 21.68 11.84 7.67
N ALA A 155 22.79 11.18 7.31
CA ALA A 155 24.00 11.18 8.15
C ALA A 155 24.68 12.55 8.21
N GLN A 156 24.73 13.26 7.08
CA GLN A 156 25.28 14.62 7.03
C GLN A 156 24.38 15.60 7.77
N LEU A 157 23.05 15.47 7.62
CA LEU A 157 22.08 16.26 8.35
C LEU A 157 22.23 16.06 9.86
N ALA A 158 22.35 14.81 10.33
CA ALA A 158 22.60 14.49 11.74
C ALA A 158 23.89 15.16 12.24
N THR A 159 24.98 15.05 11.48
CA THR A 159 26.28 15.67 11.81
C THR A 159 26.16 17.18 11.93
N VAL A 160 25.48 17.83 10.97
CA VAL A 160 25.28 19.27 10.97
C VAL A 160 24.45 19.71 12.17
N VAL A 161 23.35 19.03 12.47
CA VAL A 161 22.49 19.37 13.63
C VAL A 161 23.23 19.11 14.95
N ASP A 162 23.91 17.98 15.09
CA ASP A 162 24.60 17.63 16.33
C ASP A 162 25.86 18.49 16.58
N GLY A 163 26.39 19.14 15.53
CA GLY A 163 27.47 20.12 15.63
C GLY A 163 27.03 21.55 15.99
N MET A 164 25.72 21.84 16.04
CA MET A 164 25.21 23.18 16.38
C MET A 164 25.35 23.49 17.87
N ALA A 165 25.43 24.79 18.21
CA ALA A 165 25.31 25.24 19.59
C ALA A 165 23.94 24.83 20.19
N GLU A 166 23.88 24.64 21.50
CA GLU A 166 22.72 24.04 22.17
C GLU A 166 21.44 24.85 22.01
N ASP A 167 21.55 26.17 22.05
CA ASP A 167 20.44 27.11 21.79
C ASP A 167 19.81 26.84 20.42
N ARG A 168 20.61 26.75 19.36
CA ARG A 168 20.15 26.44 17.99
C ARG A 168 19.65 25.02 17.85
N ARG A 169 20.35 24.08 18.48
CA ARG A 169 19.95 22.67 18.47
C ARG A 169 18.55 22.52 19.06
N SER A 170 18.21 23.29 20.09
CA SER A 170 16.91 23.24 20.76
C SER A 170 15.74 23.86 19.97
N GLU A 171 16.03 24.58 18.88
CA GLU A 171 14.99 25.19 18.04
C GLU A 171 14.03 24.12 17.47
N PRO A 172 12.70 24.29 17.57
CA PRO A 172 11.71 23.31 17.12
C PRO A 172 11.91 22.78 15.70
N PHE A 173 12.21 23.68 14.76
CA PHE A 173 12.47 23.32 13.37
C PHE A 173 13.74 22.47 13.22
N VAL A 174 14.80 22.81 13.95
CA VAL A 174 16.06 22.06 13.95
C VAL A 174 15.87 20.68 14.59
N GLN A 175 15.08 20.58 15.65
CA GLN A 175 14.68 19.30 16.24
C GLN A 175 13.84 18.46 15.27
N ALA A 176 12.91 19.06 14.53
CA ALA A 176 12.17 18.34 13.48
C ALA A 176 13.11 17.79 12.39
N MET A 177 14.10 18.57 11.98
CA MET A 177 15.15 18.12 11.06
C MET A 177 15.99 17.00 11.66
N ARG A 178 16.32 17.07 12.96
CA ARG A 178 16.98 15.97 13.68
C ARG A 178 16.14 14.70 13.65
N ALA A 179 14.84 14.80 13.88
CA ALA A 179 13.92 13.67 13.78
C ALA A 179 13.92 13.07 12.37
N PHE A 180 13.92 13.90 11.33
CA PHE A 180 14.08 13.47 9.93
C PHE A 180 15.38 12.69 9.71
N ALA A 181 16.52 13.18 10.18
CA ALA A 181 17.79 12.45 10.08
C ALA A 181 17.77 11.12 10.83
N LEU A 182 17.22 11.09 12.04
CA LEU A 182 17.17 9.90 12.88
C LEU A 182 16.24 8.84 12.29
N LEU A 183 15.05 9.22 11.84
CA LEU A 183 14.04 8.32 11.27
C LEU A 183 14.35 7.88 9.84
N GLY A 184 15.03 8.70 9.05
CA GLY A 184 15.52 8.27 7.74
C GLY A 184 16.81 7.46 7.81
N GLY A 185 17.59 7.62 8.88
CA GLY A 185 18.74 6.77 9.17
C GLY A 185 18.29 5.34 9.51
N ARG A 186 18.99 4.33 8.98
CA ARG A 186 18.65 2.90 9.20
C ARG A 186 19.13 2.34 10.55
N HIS A 187 19.44 3.19 11.52
CA HIS A 187 20.01 2.74 12.79
C HIS A 187 18.90 2.44 13.81
N PRO A 188 18.76 1.19 14.32
CA PRO A 188 17.63 0.80 15.17
C PRO A 188 17.43 1.65 16.42
N LEU A 189 18.53 2.10 17.07
CA LEU A 189 18.46 2.95 18.26
C LEU A 189 17.91 4.36 17.99
N HIS A 190 17.86 4.79 16.73
CA HIS A 190 17.39 6.12 16.36
C HIS A 190 15.87 6.18 16.18
N ARG A 191 15.20 5.03 16.05
CA ARG A 191 13.75 4.94 15.82
C ARG A 191 12.93 5.60 16.92
N ASP A 192 13.07 5.11 18.15
CA ASP A 192 12.26 5.56 19.28
C ASP A 192 12.62 7.01 19.65
N SER A 193 13.90 7.37 19.53
CA SER A 193 14.38 8.73 19.73
C SER A 193 13.80 9.71 18.71
N GLY A 194 13.77 9.33 17.43
CA GLY A 194 13.22 10.14 16.34
C GLY A 194 11.72 10.36 16.50
N LEU A 195 10.96 9.31 16.80
CA LEU A 195 9.52 9.41 17.04
C LEU A 195 9.19 10.25 18.28
N ALA A 196 9.95 10.10 19.37
CA ALA A 196 9.80 10.93 20.56
C ALA A 196 10.08 12.42 20.27
N ILE A 197 11.00 12.74 19.36
CA ILE A 197 11.21 14.12 18.91
C ILE A 197 10.00 14.61 18.12
N VAL A 198 9.50 13.85 17.12
CA VAL A 198 8.30 14.21 16.35
C VAL A 198 7.13 14.55 17.28
N GLN A 199 6.87 13.71 18.27
CA GLN A 199 5.82 13.92 19.27
C GLN A 199 5.98 15.23 20.03
N ARG A 200 7.21 15.55 20.48
CA ARG A 200 7.47 16.80 21.21
C ARG A 200 7.35 18.04 20.34
N VAL A 201 7.85 18.00 19.10
CA VAL A 201 7.95 19.22 18.29
C VAL A 201 6.66 19.55 17.52
N TRP A 202 5.76 18.58 17.32
CA TRP A 202 4.55 18.75 16.50
C TRP A 202 3.73 20.01 16.86
N ASP A 203 3.60 20.32 18.15
CA ASP A 203 2.83 21.46 18.68
C ASP A 203 3.68 22.54 19.32
N SER A 204 5.00 22.43 19.21
CA SER A 204 5.93 23.27 19.99
C SER A 204 5.96 24.74 19.53
N ALA A 205 5.51 25.04 18.31
CA ALA A 205 5.44 26.40 17.80
C ALA A 205 4.07 27.05 18.10
N SER A 206 4.12 28.24 18.72
CA SER A 206 2.94 29.06 18.99
C SER A 206 2.35 29.66 17.71
N ASP A 207 3.20 30.12 16.79
CA ASP A 207 2.80 30.59 15.47
C ASP A 207 2.34 29.43 14.58
N ARG A 208 1.13 29.53 14.02
CA ARG A 208 0.54 28.48 13.15
C ARG A 208 1.38 28.24 11.91
N ARG A 209 1.92 29.28 11.28
CA ARG A 209 2.65 29.15 10.01
C ARG A 209 4.01 28.48 10.22
N GLU A 210 4.69 28.79 11.32
CA GLU A 210 5.91 28.09 11.76
C GLU A 210 5.60 26.63 12.09
N ARG A 211 4.49 26.36 12.79
CA ARG A 211 4.04 25.00 13.08
C ARG A 211 3.81 24.18 11.82
N LEU A 212 3.18 24.74 10.79
CA LEU A 212 2.98 24.04 9.51
C LEU A 212 4.30 23.63 8.84
N ALA A 213 5.35 24.45 8.94
CA ALA A 213 6.69 24.10 8.43
C ALA A 213 7.31 22.95 9.22
N ILE A 214 7.18 22.95 10.55
CA ILE A 214 7.64 21.87 11.43
C ILE A 214 6.87 20.57 11.13
N GLN A 215 5.55 20.64 11.00
CA GLN A 215 4.70 19.50 10.68
C GLN A 215 5.04 18.91 9.30
N ASP A 216 5.36 19.74 8.29
CA ASP A 216 5.84 19.23 7.01
C ASP A 216 7.10 18.36 7.17
N VAL A 217 8.08 18.83 7.94
CA VAL A 217 9.32 18.08 8.20
C VAL A 217 9.03 16.81 8.98
N CYS A 218 8.20 16.86 10.02
CA CYS A 218 7.81 15.70 10.81
C CYS A 218 7.08 14.63 9.98
N LEU A 219 6.13 15.05 9.15
CA LEU A 219 5.42 14.14 8.25
C LEU A 219 6.37 13.54 7.21
N HIS A 220 7.35 14.31 6.71
CA HIS A 220 8.40 13.79 5.84
C HIS A 220 9.28 12.76 6.59
N ALA A 221 9.64 13.04 7.84
CA ALA A 221 10.43 12.15 8.68
C ALA A 221 9.74 10.78 8.86
N LEU A 222 8.43 10.80 9.15
CA LEU A 222 7.62 9.59 9.28
C LEU A 222 7.47 8.85 7.94
N TRP A 223 7.37 9.56 6.82
CA TRP A 223 7.27 8.96 5.48
C TRP A 223 8.56 8.22 5.05
N VAL A 224 9.74 8.69 5.43
CA VAL A 224 11.01 7.99 5.14
C VAL A 224 11.37 6.89 6.14
N ALA A 225 10.60 6.73 7.21
CA ALA A 225 10.87 5.82 8.31
C ALA A 225 10.50 4.35 8.03
N GLU A 226 11.03 3.76 6.95
CA GLU A 226 10.73 2.38 6.49
C GLU A 226 10.87 1.32 7.60
N HIS A 227 11.76 1.57 8.57
CA HIS A 227 12.05 0.65 9.67
C HIS A 227 11.16 0.85 10.91
N LEU A 228 10.21 1.79 10.87
CA LEU A 228 9.26 2.03 11.94
C LEU A 228 8.15 0.98 11.90
N PRO A 229 7.93 0.19 12.98
CA PRO A 229 6.78 -0.71 13.04
C PRO A 229 5.50 0.08 12.84
N GLU A 230 4.62 -0.47 12.00
CA GLU A 230 3.34 0.16 11.68
C GLU A 230 3.49 1.60 11.17
N GLN A 231 4.57 1.89 10.44
CA GLN A 231 4.83 3.20 9.85
C GLN A 231 3.58 3.80 9.19
N GLY A 232 2.84 3.00 8.41
CA GLY A 232 1.58 3.41 7.79
C GLY A 232 0.54 3.90 8.80
N ARG A 233 0.35 3.21 9.93
CA ARG A 233 -0.58 3.61 10.98
C ARG A 233 -0.13 4.91 11.66
N VAL A 234 1.13 4.99 12.07
CA VAL A 234 1.67 6.18 12.73
C VAL A 234 1.59 7.40 11.82
N LEU A 235 2.00 7.28 10.56
CA LEU A 235 1.92 8.36 9.59
C LEU A 235 0.46 8.80 9.34
N LEU A 236 -0.46 7.85 9.21
CA LEU A 236 -1.88 8.15 8.99
C LEU A 236 -2.49 8.95 10.14
N ASP A 237 -2.14 8.63 11.38
CA ASP A 237 -2.64 9.35 12.56
C ASP A 237 -2.17 10.82 12.57
N TYR A 238 -0.91 11.07 12.22
CA TYR A 238 -0.40 12.44 12.07
C TYR A 238 -0.98 13.19 10.86
N CYS A 239 -1.25 12.49 9.75
CA CYS A 239 -1.96 13.08 8.61
C CYS A 239 -3.39 13.50 8.98
N ARG A 240 -4.14 12.64 9.69
CA ARG A 240 -5.50 12.95 10.18
C ARG A 240 -5.49 14.14 11.14
N ARG A 241 -4.48 14.22 12.00
CA ARG A 241 -4.28 15.36 12.88
C ARG A 241 -4.04 16.65 12.10
N ALA A 242 -3.17 16.63 11.09
CA ALA A 242 -2.94 17.79 10.23
C ALA A 242 -4.20 18.21 9.45
N GLU A 243 -5.02 17.26 9.00
CA GLU A 243 -6.34 17.54 8.39
C GLU A 243 -7.30 18.22 9.35
N GLN A 244 -7.41 17.70 10.58
CA GLN A 244 -8.24 18.30 11.62
C GLN A 244 -7.80 19.74 11.94
N GLU A 245 -6.49 19.97 12.10
CA GLU A 245 -5.92 21.30 12.36
C GLU A 245 -6.11 22.28 11.17
N ALA A 246 -6.21 21.78 9.94
CA ALA A 246 -6.57 22.58 8.77
C ALA A 246 -8.03 23.06 8.88
N LEU A 247 -8.96 22.13 9.11
CA LEU A 247 -10.39 22.42 9.26
C LEU A 247 -10.68 23.40 10.40
N GLU A 248 -10.05 23.19 11.56
CA GLU A 248 -10.22 24.05 12.75
C GLU A 248 -9.80 25.49 12.53
N SER A 249 -8.96 25.77 11.54
CA SER A 249 -8.51 27.11 11.20
C SER A 249 -9.17 27.69 9.95
N GLY A 250 -10.23 27.05 9.47
CA GLY A 250 -11.02 27.54 8.34
C GLY A 250 -10.44 27.21 6.97
N ASP A 251 -9.41 26.36 6.89
CA ASP A 251 -8.99 25.79 5.61
C ASP A 251 -10.04 24.75 5.18
N GLU A 252 -10.46 24.75 3.92
CA GLU A 252 -11.46 23.80 3.42
C GLU A 252 -10.98 22.33 3.53
N ARG A 253 -9.66 22.12 3.46
CA ARG A 253 -8.99 20.82 3.50
C ARG A 253 -7.48 20.96 3.72
N ALA A 254 -6.82 19.84 4.03
CA ALA A 254 -5.36 19.78 4.09
C ALA A 254 -4.70 20.00 2.73
N GLY A 255 -3.47 20.51 2.76
CA GLY A 255 -2.68 20.74 1.55
C GLY A 255 -2.25 19.44 0.83
N PRO A 256 -1.86 19.54 -0.45
CA PRO A 256 -1.56 18.39 -1.30
C PRO A 256 -0.43 17.50 -0.76
N VAL A 257 0.52 18.07 -0.02
CA VAL A 257 1.62 17.31 0.59
C VAL A 257 1.13 16.39 1.72
N VAL A 258 0.17 16.85 2.53
CA VAL A 258 -0.44 16.02 3.59
C VAL A 258 -1.26 14.90 2.96
N LEU A 259 -2.04 15.22 1.93
CA LEU A 259 -2.86 14.24 1.19
C LEU A 259 -2.01 13.17 0.48
N PHE A 260 -0.88 13.55 -0.12
CA PHE A 260 0.09 12.61 -0.70
C PHE A 260 0.60 11.63 0.36
N ARG A 261 1.03 12.13 1.52
CA ARG A 261 1.54 11.28 2.61
C ARG A 261 0.45 10.39 3.22
N LYS A 262 -0.79 10.89 3.28
CA LYS A 262 -1.97 10.11 3.68
C LYS A 262 -2.24 8.97 2.69
N ALA A 263 -2.17 9.23 1.39
CA ALA A 263 -2.34 8.19 0.37
C ALA A 263 -1.29 7.08 0.50
N TYR A 264 -0.02 7.45 0.71
CA TYR A 264 1.04 6.49 1.02
C TYR A 264 0.72 5.66 2.27
N ALA A 265 0.33 6.31 3.36
CA ALA A 265 0.01 5.64 4.61
C ALA A 265 -1.16 4.65 4.47
N LEU A 266 -2.20 5.02 3.72
CA LEU A 266 -3.33 4.16 3.40
C LEU A 266 -2.93 2.98 2.50
N ARG A 267 -2.02 3.18 1.53
CA ARG A 267 -1.46 2.10 0.71
C ARG A 267 -0.73 1.06 1.56
N GLU A 268 0.11 1.50 2.50
CA GLU A 268 0.81 0.61 3.43
C GLU A 268 -0.14 -0.20 4.33
N LEU A 269 -1.36 0.30 4.56
CA LEU A 269 -2.41 -0.38 5.31
C LEU A 269 -3.38 -1.17 4.42
N ALA A 270 -3.07 -1.32 3.13
CA ALA A 270 -3.91 -1.96 2.11
C ALA A 270 -5.33 -1.36 1.94
N ASP A 271 -5.56 -0.12 2.40
CA ASP A 271 -6.80 0.64 2.15
C ASP A 271 -6.67 1.41 0.82
N TYR A 272 -6.62 0.65 -0.27
CA TYR A 272 -6.31 1.19 -1.59
C TYR A 272 -7.37 2.16 -2.13
N ASP A 273 -8.64 1.97 -1.78
CA ASP A 273 -9.72 2.84 -2.29
C ASP A 273 -9.67 4.22 -1.62
N SER A 274 -9.45 4.29 -0.30
CA SER A 274 -9.20 5.56 0.39
C SER A 274 -7.90 6.21 -0.06
N ALA A 275 -6.86 5.41 -0.35
CA ALA A 275 -5.60 5.90 -0.88
C ALA A 275 -5.78 6.58 -2.25
N LEU A 276 -6.58 5.98 -3.15
CA LEU A 276 -6.90 6.56 -4.47
C LEU A 276 -7.64 7.89 -4.34
N ILE A 277 -8.62 7.98 -3.43
CA ILE A 277 -9.34 9.23 -3.19
C ILE A 277 -8.38 10.32 -2.70
N ALA A 278 -7.50 10.00 -1.75
CA ALA A 278 -6.53 10.96 -1.21
C ALA A 278 -5.55 11.46 -2.28
N ILE A 279 -4.99 10.56 -3.11
CA ILE A 279 -4.01 10.95 -4.13
C ILE A 279 -4.64 11.70 -5.30
N ASP A 280 -5.86 11.32 -5.73
CA ASP A 280 -6.59 12.03 -6.78
C ASP A 280 -7.01 13.44 -6.31
N THR A 281 -7.35 13.58 -5.03
CA THR A 281 -7.59 14.90 -4.41
C THR A 281 -6.30 15.73 -4.39
N ALA A 282 -5.16 15.15 -3.99
CA ALA A 282 -3.88 15.84 -4.00
C ALA A 282 -3.50 16.34 -5.42
N LEU A 283 -3.67 15.50 -6.44
CA LEU A 283 -3.46 15.87 -7.85
C LEU A 283 -4.42 16.98 -8.32
N GLY A 284 -5.68 16.91 -7.87
CA GLY A 284 -6.68 17.94 -8.12
C GLY A 284 -6.30 19.31 -7.55
N ASP A 285 -5.43 19.36 -6.54
CA ASP A 285 -5.09 20.60 -5.82
C ASP A 285 -3.79 21.23 -6.29
N LEU A 286 -3.01 20.48 -7.06
CA LEU A 286 -1.82 21.01 -7.70
C LEU A 286 -2.23 21.92 -8.86
N ARG A 287 -1.84 23.19 -8.74
CA ARG A 287 -2.12 24.28 -9.69
C ARG A 287 -0.84 25.08 -9.94
N GLY A 288 -0.69 25.60 -11.16
CA GLY A 288 0.45 26.40 -11.59
C GLY A 288 1.48 25.64 -12.43
N ASP A 289 2.47 26.37 -12.92
CA ASP A 289 3.40 25.91 -13.97
C ASP A 289 4.88 25.84 -13.48
N ASN A 290 5.12 25.81 -12.16
CA ASN A 290 6.47 25.81 -11.59
C ASN A 290 7.05 24.39 -11.40
N GLU A 291 8.35 24.35 -11.11
CA GLU A 291 9.11 23.11 -10.96
C GLU A 291 8.58 22.24 -9.82
N PHE A 292 8.15 22.83 -8.70
CA PHE A 292 7.54 22.09 -7.60
C PHE A 292 6.26 21.38 -8.04
N VAL A 293 5.33 22.08 -8.71
CA VAL A 293 4.07 21.50 -9.19
C VAL A 293 4.35 20.37 -10.17
N ARG A 294 5.27 20.58 -11.12
CA ARG A 294 5.67 19.57 -12.11
C ARG A 294 6.22 18.31 -11.43
N THR A 295 7.29 18.46 -10.65
CA THR A 295 8.00 17.35 -10.01
C THR A 295 7.14 16.64 -8.94
N PHE A 296 6.36 17.39 -8.17
CA PHE A 296 5.48 16.80 -7.16
C PHE A 296 4.27 16.10 -7.80
N SER A 297 3.74 16.60 -8.93
CA SER A 297 2.71 15.88 -9.70
C SER A 297 3.23 14.53 -10.21
N GLU A 298 4.48 14.47 -10.69
CA GLU A 298 5.11 13.21 -11.09
C GLU A 298 5.23 12.22 -9.91
N GLN A 299 5.56 12.72 -8.71
CA GLN A 299 5.57 11.90 -7.49
C GLN A 299 4.17 11.38 -7.15
N CYS A 300 3.14 12.23 -7.22
CA CYS A 300 1.76 11.82 -6.99
C CYS A 300 1.27 10.78 -8.01
N ILE A 301 1.61 10.95 -9.29
CA ILE A 301 1.27 9.97 -10.35
C ILE A 301 1.94 8.63 -10.08
N ARG A 302 3.21 8.63 -9.68
CA ARG A 302 3.93 7.40 -9.32
C ARG A 302 3.29 6.70 -8.11
N GLU A 303 2.95 7.45 -7.07
CA GLU A 303 2.27 6.88 -5.90
C GLU A 303 0.91 6.29 -6.28
N ARG A 304 0.13 7.00 -7.12
CA ARG A 304 -1.13 6.49 -7.66
C ARG A 304 -0.96 5.16 -8.41
N GLN A 305 0.10 5.03 -9.22
CA GLN A 305 0.42 3.76 -9.91
C GLN A 305 0.74 2.64 -8.91
N LEU A 306 1.52 2.93 -7.86
CA LEU A 306 1.82 1.96 -6.80
C LEU A 306 0.57 1.51 -6.04
N ILE A 307 -0.37 2.43 -5.79
CA ILE A 307 -1.67 2.11 -5.16
C ILE A 307 -2.47 1.13 -6.04
N ILE A 308 -2.54 1.37 -7.35
CA ILE A 308 -3.26 0.49 -8.30
C ILE A 308 -2.63 -0.90 -8.32
N VAL A 309 -1.29 -0.97 -8.47
CA VAL A 309 -0.57 -2.24 -8.50
C VAL A 309 -0.76 -3.01 -7.19
N GLY A 310 -0.69 -2.35 -6.04
CA GLY A 310 -0.95 -2.99 -4.74
C GLY A 310 -2.37 -3.55 -4.62
N ARG A 311 -3.37 -2.81 -5.10
CA ARG A 311 -4.76 -3.27 -5.15
C ARG A 311 -4.93 -4.51 -6.01
N ASP A 312 -4.34 -4.51 -7.20
CA ASP A 312 -4.44 -5.63 -8.14
C ASP A 312 -3.72 -6.88 -7.63
N LEU A 313 -2.53 -6.72 -7.01
CA LEU A 313 -1.81 -7.83 -6.37
C LEU A 313 -2.59 -8.45 -5.20
N THR A 314 -3.24 -7.62 -4.39
CA THR A 314 -4.08 -8.11 -3.27
C THR A 314 -5.25 -8.93 -3.81
N ARG A 315 -5.93 -8.46 -4.86
CA ARG A 315 -7.00 -9.22 -5.53
C ARG A 315 -6.50 -10.56 -6.07
N LEU A 316 -5.38 -10.55 -6.80
CA LEU A 316 -4.78 -11.77 -7.34
C LEU A 316 -4.40 -12.78 -6.25
N THR A 317 -3.91 -12.29 -5.10
CA THR A 317 -3.55 -13.16 -3.97
C THR A 317 -4.78 -13.79 -3.35
N THR A 318 -5.85 -13.02 -3.13
CA THR A 318 -7.13 -13.56 -2.64
C THR A 318 -7.73 -14.59 -3.60
N ASP A 319 -7.74 -14.31 -4.91
CA ASP A 319 -8.24 -15.23 -5.92
C ASP A 319 -7.42 -16.54 -5.95
N LEU A 320 -6.09 -16.44 -5.75
CA LEU A 320 -5.19 -17.59 -5.67
C LEU A 320 -5.45 -18.42 -4.41
N GLU A 321 -5.63 -17.78 -3.26
CA GLU A 321 -5.97 -18.45 -1.99
C GLU A 321 -7.31 -19.18 -2.11
N GLU A 322 -8.31 -18.56 -2.73
CA GLU A 322 -9.60 -19.19 -3.01
C GLU A 322 -9.44 -20.41 -3.91
N THR A 323 -8.72 -20.25 -5.03
CA THR A 323 -8.45 -21.33 -5.97
C THR A 323 -7.68 -22.48 -5.31
N SER A 324 -6.70 -22.17 -4.46
CA SER A 324 -5.94 -23.17 -3.70
C SER A 324 -6.85 -23.94 -2.74
N GLY A 325 -7.74 -23.24 -2.03
CA GLY A 325 -8.75 -23.87 -1.18
C GLY A 325 -9.70 -24.79 -1.96
N GLN A 326 -10.11 -24.38 -3.16
CA GLN A 326 -10.95 -25.20 -4.05
C GLN A 326 -10.22 -26.47 -4.52
N ILE A 327 -8.92 -26.38 -4.83
CA ILE A 327 -8.07 -27.52 -5.22
C ILE A 327 -7.95 -28.50 -4.05
N SER A 328 -7.59 -28.05 -2.85
CA SER A 328 -7.50 -28.94 -1.68
C SER A 328 -8.83 -29.61 -1.36
N ALA A 329 -9.96 -28.90 -1.52
CA ALA A 329 -11.28 -29.49 -1.38
C ALA A 329 -11.62 -30.51 -2.49
N ALA A 330 -11.08 -30.35 -3.70
CA ALA A 330 -11.20 -31.34 -4.76
C ALA A 330 -10.33 -32.58 -4.50
N GLU A 331 -9.10 -32.40 -4.02
CA GLU A 331 -8.18 -33.49 -3.65
C GLU A 331 -8.80 -34.38 -2.57
N HIS A 332 -9.31 -33.81 -1.47
CA HIS A 332 -9.98 -34.60 -0.43
C HIS A 332 -11.22 -35.36 -0.95
N ARG A 333 -11.94 -34.79 -1.93
CA ARG A 333 -13.05 -35.49 -2.59
C ARG A 333 -12.55 -36.67 -3.42
N ILE A 334 -11.43 -36.51 -4.13
CA ILE A 334 -10.81 -37.59 -4.92
C ILE A 334 -10.30 -38.69 -3.98
N GLU A 335 -9.59 -38.35 -2.90
CA GLU A 335 -9.12 -39.31 -1.89
C GLU A 335 -10.28 -40.12 -1.31
N ALA A 336 -11.38 -39.47 -0.92
CA ALA A 336 -12.56 -40.15 -0.40
C ALA A 336 -13.23 -41.08 -1.43
N VAL A 337 -13.18 -40.74 -2.72
CA VAL A 337 -13.67 -41.60 -3.81
C VAL A 337 -12.73 -42.78 -4.03
N VAL A 338 -11.41 -42.56 -3.99
CA VAL A 338 -10.39 -43.61 -4.14
C VAL A 338 -10.47 -44.61 -2.99
N GLU A 339 -10.56 -44.14 -1.74
CA GLU A 339 -10.69 -44.99 -0.55
C GLU A 339 -11.97 -45.85 -0.64
N ARG A 340 -13.11 -45.22 -0.98
CA ARG A 340 -14.38 -45.93 -1.15
C ARG A 340 -14.33 -46.97 -2.27
N ASN A 341 -13.65 -46.66 -3.38
CA ASN A 341 -13.49 -47.59 -4.48
C ASN A 341 -12.52 -48.73 -4.13
N SER A 342 -11.44 -48.46 -3.40
CA SER A 342 -10.49 -49.47 -2.93
C SER A 342 -11.15 -50.50 -2.02
N ILE A 343 -11.93 -50.03 -1.03
CA ILE A 343 -12.71 -50.90 -0.15
C ILE A 343 -13.65 -51.80 -0.96
N ARG A 344 -14.38 -51.22 -1.93
CA ARG A 344 -15.28 -51.99 -2.80
C ARG A 344 -14.54 -53.00 -3.67
N SER A 345 -13.37 -52.66 -4.22
CA SER A 345 -12.57 -53.60 -5.01
C SER A 345 -12.07 -54.78 -4.18
N VAL A 346 -11.65 -54.53 -2.93
CA VAL A 346 -11.25 -55.59 -1.99
C VAL A 346 -12.45 -56.47 -1.62
N GLU A 347 -13.61 -55.88 -1.37
CA GLU A 347 -14.86 -56.62 -1.12
C GLU A 347 -15.20 -57.54 -2.30
N VAL A 348 -15.20 -57.01 -3.53
CA VAL A 348 -15.48 -57.79 -4.75
C VAL A 348 -14.45 -58.90 -4.94
N LEU A 349 -13.16 -58.64 -4.71
CA LEU A 349 -12.11 -59.65 -4.86
C LEU A 349 -12.21 -60.76 -3.79
N GLY A 350 -12.46 -60.40 -2.53
CA GLY A 350 -12.62 -61.37 -1.44
C GLY A 350 -13.83 -62.26 -1.65
N LEU A 351 -14.92 -61.66 -2.14
CA LEU A 351 -16.14 -62.33 -2.51
C LEU A 351 -15.95 -63.30 -3.70
N PHE A 352 -15.22 -62.88 -4.73
CA PHE A 352 -14.89 -63.75 -5.87
C PHE A 352 -13.98 -64.91 -5.44
N SER A 353 -13.01 -64.65 -4.57
CA SER A 353 -12.11 -65.67 -4.00
C SER A 353 -12.90 -66.70 -3.17
N ALA A 354 -13.84 -66.24 -2.35
CA ALA A 354 -14.74 -67.12 -1.60
C ALA A 354 -15.61 -67.98 -2.52
N ALA A 355 -16.15 -67.41 -3.60
CA ALA A 355 -16.94 -68.16 -4.59
C ALA A 355 -16.12 -69.27 -5.27
N VAL A 356 -14.88 -68.97 -5.68
CA VAL A 356 -13.98 -69.96 -6.29
C VAL A 356 -13.60 -71.05 -5.30
N ALA A 357 -13.20 -70.70 -4.07
CA ALA A 357 -12.87 -71.66 -3.03
C ALA A 357 -14.05 -72.60 -2.73
N PHE A 358 -15.27 -72.03 -2.68
CA PHE A 358 -16.49 -72.80 -2.55
C PHE A 358 -16.68 -73.76 -3.74
N ALA A 359 -16.60 -73.29 -4.99
CA ALA A 359 -16.76 -74.13 -6.18
C ALA A 359 -15.73 -75.29 -6.22
N VAL A 360 -14.48 -75.04 -5.85
CA VAL A 360 -13.42 -76.07 -5.80
C VAL A 360 -13.67 -77.09 -4.69
N GLY A 361 -13.96 -76.64 -3.45
CA GLY A 361 -14.21 -77.54 -2.33
C GLY A 361 -15.41 -78.47 -2.58
N THR A 362 -16.37 -77.98 -3.35
CA THR A 362 -17.65 -78.64 -3.58
C THR A 362 -17.58 -79.64 -4.73
N SER A 363 -16.78 -79.35 -5.76
CA SER A 363 -16.34 -80.33 -6.76
C SER A 363 -15.57 -81.50 -6.11
N SER A 364 -14.67 -81.21 -5.15
CA SER A 364 -13.92 -82.24 -4.44
C SER A 364 -14.79 -83.19 -3.60
N ILE A 365 -15.86 -82.68 -2.99
CA ILE A 365 -16.80 -83.51 -2.22
C ILE A 365 -17.66 -84.36 -3.15
N GLY A 366 -18.12 -83.80 -4.28
CA GLY A 366 -18.90 -84.53 -5.28
C GLY A 366 -18.12 -85.69 -5.92
N ALA A 367 -16.82 -85.52 -6.17
CA ALA A 367 -15.96 -86.54 -6.76
C ALA A 367 -15.75 -87.78 -5.87
N ASN A 368 -15.89 -87.63 -4.54
CA ASN A 368 -15.70 -88.71 -3.56
C ASN A 368 -17.01 -89.29 -3.01
N ALA A 369 -18.16 -88.97 -3.62
CA ALA A 369 -19.45 -89.45 -3.14
C ALA A 369 -19.59 -90.97 -3.38
N ALA A 370 -19.93 -91.71 -2.31
CA ALA A 370 -20.05 -93.17 -2.33
C ALA A 370 -21.20 -93.71 -3.23
N SER A 371 -22.14 -92.85 -3.64
CA SER A 371 -23.20 -93.20 -4.59
C SER A 371 -23.49 -92.04 -5.54
N PRO A 372 -23.88 -92.33 -6.81
CA PRO A 372 -24.19 -91.29 -7.80
C PRO A 372 -25.37 -90.40 -7.38
N LEU A 373 -26.31 -90.93 -6.60
CA LEU A 373 -27.46 -90.20 -6.09
C LEU A 373 -27.06 -89.22 -4.97
N ALA A 374 -26.13 -89.61 -4.08
CA ALA A 374 -25.54 -88.71 -3.09
C ALA A 374 -24.74 -87.58 -3.77
N GLY A 375 -23.97 -87.91 -4.82
CA GLY A 375 -23.26 -86.91 -5.63
C GLY A 375 -24.20 -85.89 -6.27
N LEU A 376 -25.34 -86.33 -6.82
CA LEU A 376 -26.35 -85.45 -7.41
C LEU A 376 -26.99 -84.51 -6.37
N LEU A 377 -27.37 -85.02 -5.19
CA LEU A 377 -27.97 -84.21 -4.13
C LEU A 377 -26.99 -83.17 -3.60
N ILE A 378 -25.74 -83.57 -3.41
CA ILE A 378 -24.65 -82.67 -3.04
C ILE A 378 -24.49 -81.58 -4.12
N ALA A 379 -24.48 -81.93 -5.41
CA ALA A 379 -24.39 -80.97 -6.50
C ALA A 379 -25.58 -79.99 -6.56
N VAL A 380 -26.82 -80.46 -6.35
CA VAL A 380 -28.02 -79.62 -6.34
C VAL A 380 -28.04 -78.67 -5.13
N ALA A 381 -27.75 -79.17 -3.94
CA ALA A 381 -27.65 -78.34 -2.73
C ALA A 381 -26.56 -77.27 -2.89
N LEU A 382 -25.47 -77.61 -3.56
CA LEU A 382 -24.37 -76.70 -3.83
C LEU A 382 -24.67 -75.66 -4.90
N GLY A 383 -25.33 -76.06 -5.98
CA GLY A 383 -25.86 -75.12 -6.97
C GLY A 383 -26.83 -74.11 -6.33
N ALA A 384 -27.69 -74.57 -5.42
CA ALA A 384 -28.59 -73.69 -4.67
C ALA A 384 -27.84 -72.72 -3.75
N CYS A 385 -26.81 -73.17 -3.03
CA CYS A 385 -25.96 -72.30 -2.22
C CYS A 385 -25.19 -71.27 -3.08
N LEU A 386 -24.66 -71.67 -4.24
CA LEU A 386 -23.97 -70.75 -5.17
C LEU A 386 -24.93 -69.71 -5.75
N LEU A 387 -26.14 -70.09 -6.13
CA LEU A 387 -27.17 -69.15 -6.59
C LEU A 387 -27.58 -68.18 -5.48
N GLY A 388 -27.76 -68.69 -4.25
CA GLY A 388 -28.04 -67.86 -3.08
C GLY A 388 -26.91 -66.89 -2.76
N PHE A 389 -25.66 -67.33 -2.84
CA PHE A 389 -24.47 -66.50 -2.65
C PHE A 389 -24.36 -65.44 -3.75
N SER A 390 -24.48 -65.83 -5.03
CA SER A 390 -24.49 -64.90 -6.17
C SER A 390 -25.61 -63.86 -6.07
N TRP A 391 -26.78 -64.24 -5.55
CA TRP A 391 -27.87 -63.31 -5.30
C TRP A 391 -27.57 -62.35 -4.14
N MET A 392 -27.00 -62.84 -3.03
CA MET A 392 -26.54 -62.00 -1.93
C MET A 392 -25.51 -60.97 -2.41
N ILE A 393 -24.60 -61.37 -3.29
CA ILE A 393 -23.63 -60.48 -3.96
C ILE A 393 -24.36 -59.41 -4.75
N LEU A 394 -25.25 -59.79 -5.64
CA LEU A 394 -25.99 -58.83 -6.48
C LEU A 394 -26.87 -57.89 -5.65
N PHE A 395 -27.28 -58.30 -4.44
CA PHE A 395 -28.07 -57.46 -3.54
C PHE A 395 -27.21 -56.53 -2.67
N VAL A 396 -26.04 -57.00 -2.21
CA VAL A 396 -25.10 -56.24 -1.37
C VAL A 396 -24.22 -55.31 -2.22
N ALA A 397 -23.67 -55.83 -3.33
CA ALA A 397 -22.88 -55.08 -4.31
C ALA A 397 -23.75 -54.41 -5.38
N GLY A 398 -25.04 -54.74 -5.43
CA GLY A 398 -26.05 -54.09 -6.28
C GLY A 398 -25.99 -52.58 -6.11
N PRO A 399 -25.76 -51.81 -7.19
CA PRO A 399 -25.41 -50.42 -7.05
C PRO A 399 -26.55 -49.66 -6.39
N ARG A 400 -26.36 -49.19 -5.15
CA ARG A 400 -27.02 -47.96 -4.72
C ARG A 400 -26.38 -46.81 -5.49
N VAL A 401 -26.57 -46.79 -6.81
CA VAL A 401 -26.43 -45.58 -7.62
C VAL A 401 -27.60 -44.70 -7.18
N ARG A 402 -27.41 -44.03 -6.04
CA ARG A 402 -28.12 -42.80 -5.77
C ARG A 402 -27.52 -41.81 -6.76
N GLU A 403 -28.26 -41.55 -7.83
CA GLU A 403 -27.98 -40.39 -8.67
C GLU A 403 -27.78 -39.17 -7.75
N PRO A 404 -26.71 -38.39 -7.95
CA PRO A 404 -26.52 -37.17 -7.19
C PRO A 404 -27.74 -36.26 -7.40
N ALA A 405 -28.29 -35.80 -6.28
CA ALA A 405 -29.51 -35.01 -6.22
C ALA A 405 -29.38 -33.71 -7.02
N GLY A 406 -29.72 -33.75 -8.30
CA GLY A 406 -29.78 -32.59 -9.19
C GLY A 406 -30.92 -32.63 -10.20
N SER A 407 -31.53 -33.79 -10.41
CA SER A 407 -32.63 -33.98 -11.38
C SER A 407 -33.96 -34.17 -10.66
N ARG A 408 -34.70 -33.07 -10.46
CA ARG A 408 -36.13 -33.12 -10.06
C ARG A 408 -36.94 -33.63 -11.26
N GLY A 409 -37.03 -34.93 -11.43
CA GLY A 409 -37.83 -35.59 -12.46
C GLY A 409 -38.57 -36.78 -11.89
N SER A 410 -39.89 -36.66 -11.79
CA SER A 410 -40.82 -37.68 -11.30
C SER A 410 -40.64 -39.05 -11.96
N GLY A 411 -40.42 -40.07 -11.14
CA GLY A 411 -40.93 -41.42 -11.39
C GLY A 411 -39.88 -42.51 -11.60
N SER A 412 -39.70 -43.36 -10.58
CA SER A 412 -39.52 -44.80 -10.80
C SER A 412 -39.74 -45.60 -9.50
N ARG A 413 -40.97 -46.12 -9.33
CA ARG A 413 -41.29 -47.20 -8.37
C ARG A 413 -40.98 -48.60 -8.93
N VAL A 414 -40.07 -48.70 -9.91
CA VAL A 414 -39.84 -49.94 -10.67
C VAL A 414 -38.74 -50.83 -10.04
N GLY A 415 -37.89 -50.28 -9.18
CA GLY A 415 -36.77 -51.03 -8.59
C GLY A 415 -37.15 -52.09 -7.54
N SER A 416 -38.32 -51.99 -6.89
CA SER A 416 -38.67 -52.93 -5.81
C SER A 416 -39.28 -54.23 -6.33
N ALA A 417 -39.98 -54.23 -7.46
CA ALA A 417 -40.75 -55.41 -7.92
C ALA A 417 -39.86 -56.58 -8.39
N LEU A 418 -38.71 -56.29 -9.00
CA LEU A 418 -37.75 -57.34 -9.43
C LEU A 418 -36.99 -57.99 -8.27
N GLY A 419 -36.79 -57.29 -7.15
CA GLY A 419 -36.12 -57.85 -5.98
C GLY A 419 -36.94 -58.94 -5.28
N TRP A 420 -38.27 -58.78 -5.24
CA TRP A 420 -39.17 -59.72 -4.55
C TRP A 420 -39.42 -61.01 -5.32
N SER A 421 -39.49 -60.97 -6.66
CA SER A 421 -39.70 -62.17 -7.47
C SER A 421 -38.49 -63.11 -7.45
N ALA A 422 -37.28 -62.55 -7.42
CA ALA A 422 -36.05 -63.35 -7.31
C ALA A 422 -35.89 -64.00 -5.92
N LEU A 423 -36.26 -63.28 -4.84
CA LEU A 423 -36.24 -63.80 -3.46
C LEU A 423 -37.20 -64.99 -3.30
N ALA A 424 -38.37 -64.93 -3.95
CA ALA A 424 -39.31 -66.05 -4.00
C ALA A 424 -38.71 -67.28 -4.70
N CYS A 425 -38.00 -67.12 -5.82
CA CYS A 425 -37.36 -68.23 -6.52
C CYS A 425 -36.23 -68.89 -5.71
N SER A 426 -35.39 -68.11 -4.99
CA SER A 426 -34.33 -68.67 -4.14
C SER A 426 -34.89 -69.43 -2.95
N VAL A 427 -35.94 -68.92 -2.30
CA VAL A 427 -36.63 -69.63 -1.21
C VAL A 427 -37.25 -70.94 -1.71
N VAL A 428 -37.86 -70.93 -2.90
CA VAL A 428 -38.41 -72.14 -3.53
C VAL A 428 -37.30 -73.15 -3.85
N ALA A 429 -36.15 -72.71 -4.39
CA ALA A 429 -35.03 -73.61 -4.67
C ALA A 429 -34.44 -74.25 -3.39
N ILE A 430 -34.31 -73.48 -2.30
CA ILE A 430 -33.86 -73.99 -1.00
C ILE A 430 -34.87 -74.98 -0.42
N LEU A 431 -36.17 -74.67 -0.49
CA LEU A 431 -37.25 -75.58 -0.07
C LEU A 431 -37.24 -76.87 -0.88
N MET A 432 -37.06 -76.80 -2.20
CA MET A 432 -37.00 -77.97 -3.06
C MET A 432 -35.77 -78.84 -2.76
N ALA A 433 -34.61 -78.23 -2.47
CA ALA A 433 -33.43 -78.97 -2.03
C ALA A 433 -33.64 -79.62 -0.66
N ALA A 434 -34.27 -78.93 0.29
CA ALA A 434 -34.59 -79.48 1.61
C ALA A 434 -35.59 -80.65 1.52
N ILE A 435 -36.61 -80.55 0.67
CA ILE A 435 -37.57 -81.62 0.42
C ILE A 435 -36.88 -82.82 -0.22
N ALA A 436 -36.00 -82.61 -1.21
CA ALA A 436 -35.25 -83.70 -1.84
C ALA A 436 -34.35 -84.45 -0.84
N VAL A 437 -33.69 -83.71 0.07
CA VAL A 437 -32.91 -84.31 1.16
C VAL A 437 -33.81 -85.08 2.13
N MET A 438 -34.97 -84.53 2.49
CA MET A 438 -35.89 -85.17 3.42
C MET A 438 -36.46 -86.48 2.84
N VAL A 439 -36.87 -86.47 1.56
CA VAL A 439 -37.38 -87.67 0.88
C VAL A 439 -36.33 -88.78 0.85
N VAL A 440 -35.08 -88.46 0.61
CA VAL A 440 -33.99 -89.46 0.56
C VAL A 440 -33.59 -89.96 1.94
N TYR A 441 -33.75 -89.17 3.00
CA TYR A 441 -33.44 -89.60 4.37
C TYR A 441 -34.51 -90.53 4.96
N PHE A 442 -35.75 -90.43 4.46
CA PHE A 442 -36.89 -91.22 4.91
C PHE A 442 -37.31 -92.34 3.94
N SER A 443 -36.54 -92.54 2.86
CA SER A 443 -36.67 -93.69 1.93
C SER A 443 -35.46 -94.59 2.07
#